data_AF-A0A7E6FKQ2-F1
#
_entry.id   AF-A0A7E6FKQ2-F1
#
_cell.length_a   1.000
_cell.length_b   1.000
_cell.length_c   1.000
_cell.angle_alpha   90.00
_cell.angle_beta   90.00
_cell.angle_gamma   90.00
#
_symmetry.space_group_name_H-M   'P 1'
#
loop_
_entity.id
_entity.type
_entity.pdbx_description
1 polymer ?
#
loop_
_entity_poly.entity_id
_entity_poly.type
_entity_poly.pdbx_seq_one_letter_code
_entity_poly.pdbx_strand_id
1 'polypeptide(L)'
;MGNETSSATQENDISSFRKEKLLHEFHTFFDFNKSGYLDWKDFDLCRQIKMWTNLALNAATSKKSKIKDRNRPPPAAGLTHNIPDWLDDYIEYRFSLYDRTRDGIIDIEEFEYVLSDFGVPAKDARTAFIIFSKNQEKVVDLEYFKELSFEYFQSDEPSDLGNFITGRLNFLD
;
A
#
# COMPACT_ATOMS: atom_id res chain seq x y z
N MET A 1 48.80 24.59 14.33
CA MET A 1 48.22 23.26 14.65
C MET A 1 46.74 23.37 14.39
N GLY A 2 46.29 22.87 13.23
CA GLY A 2 44.89 22.93 12.81
C GLY A 2 44.06 21.94 13.60
N ASN A 3 42.98 22.42 14.20
CA ASN A 3 41.87 21.58 14.62
C ASN A 3 40.99 21.38 13.38
N GLU A 4 41.12 20.24 12.73
CA GLU A 4 40.14 19.79 11.74
C GLU A 4 38.95 19.21 12.50
N THR A 5 37.95 20.05 12.71
CA THR A 5 36.58 19.59 12.95
C THR A 5 36.05 18.99 11.65
N SER A 6 36.18 17.68 11.49
CA SER A 6 35.45 16.93 10.49
C SER A 6 33.97 16.93 10.88
N SER A 7 33.26 17.94 10.36
CA SER A 7 31.81 17.94 10.21
C SER A 7 31.43 16.79 9.28
N ALA A 8 31.23 15.60 9.84
CA ALA A 8 30.62 14.49 9.12
C ALA A 8 29.17 14.85 8.80
N THR A 9 28.90 15.06 7.52
CA THR A 9 27.57 15.13 6.94
C THR A 9 26.78 13.90 7.41
N GLN A 10 25.73 14.07 8.22
CA GLN A 10 24.81 12.99 8.57
C GLN A 10 24.14 12.51 7.28
N GLU A 11 24.60 11.37 6.78
CA GLU A 11 23.92 10.62 5.73
C GLU A 11 22.63 10.07 6.33
N ASN A 12 21.48 10.47 5.79
CA ASN A 12 20.16 9.95 6.15
C ASN A 12 20.03 8.48 5.70
N ASP A 13 20.75 7.57 6.35
CA ASP A 13 20.69 6.16 6.02
C ASP A 13 19.37 5.56 6.57
N ILE A 14 18.52 5.11 5.66
CA ILE A 14 17.29 4.39 5.99
C ILE A 14 17.64 3.08 6.70
N SER A 15 16.93 2.77 7.79
CA SER A 15 17.21 1.59 8.61
C SER A 15 17.07 0.29 7.79
N SER A 16 17.73 -0.78 8.23
CA SER A 16 17.58 -2.10 7.60
C SER A 16 16.12 -2.56 7.59
N PHE A 17 15.39 -2.32 8.67
CA PHE A 17 13.97 -2.68 8.77
C PHE A 17 13.12 -1.95 7.71
N ARG A 18 13.32 -0.63 7.57
CA ARG A 18 12.60 0.15 6.55
C ARG A 18 13.04 -0.21 5.13
N LYS A 19 14.32 -0.54 4.91
CA LYS A 19 14.82 -1.07 3.62
C LYS A 19 14.07 -2.35 3.24
N GLU A 20 13.96 -3.32 4.16
CA GLU A 20 13.24 -4.57 3.92
C GLU A 20 11.75 -4.34 3.61
N LYS A 21 11.09 -3.41 4.30
CA LYS A 21 9.71 -3.01 3.96
C LYS A 21 9.60 -2.50 2.52
N LEU A 22 10.45 -1.55 2.13
CA LEU A 22 10.43 -0.99 0.78
C LEU A 22 10.75 -2.03 -0.30
N LEU A 23 11.67 -2.96 -0.03
CA LEU A 23 11.98 -4.06 -0.95
C LEU A 23 10.82 -5.03 -1.08
N HIS A 24 10.15 -5.36 0.03
CA HIS A 24 8.94 -6.17 0.01
C HIS A 24 7.83 -5.49 -0.82
N GLU A 25 7.59 -4.20 -0.58
CA GLU A 25 6.62 -3.40 -1.33
C GLU A 25 6.91 -3.44 -2.85
N PHE A 26 8.18 -3.25 -3.22
CA PHE A 26 8.65 -3.34 -4.60
C PHE A 26 8.37 -4.73 -5.20
N HIS A 27 8.87 -5.78 -4.56
CA HIS A 27 8.77 -7.14 -5.09
C HIS A 27 7.34 -7.66 -5.11
N THR A 28 6.47 -7.19 -4.21
CA THR A 28 5.08 -7.66 -4.16
C THR A 28 4.22 -6.89 -5.15
N PHE A 29 4.29 -5.56 -5.19
CA PHE A 29 3.28 -4.74 -5.87
C PHE A 29 3.75 -4.07 -7.16
N PHE A 30 5.06 -4.01 -7.42
CA PHE A 30 5.63 -3.36 -8.60
C PHE A 30 6.29 -4.35 -9.56
N ASP A 31 7.12 -5.24 -9.06
CA ASP A 31 7.86 -6.26 -9.84
C ASP A 31 6.97 -7.49 -10.06
N PHE A 32 6.06 -7.39 -11.02
CA PHE A 32 5.13 -8.47 -11.37
C PHE A 32 5.85 -9.63 -12.05
N ASN A 33 6.84 -9.33 -12.88
CA ASN A 33 7.59 -10.34 -13.62
C ASN A 33 8.73 -11.00 -12.79
N LYS A 34 8.96 -10.54 -11.55
CA LYS A 34 9.99 -11.03 -10.61
C LYS A 34 11.40 -10.93 -11.18
N SER A 35 11.66 -9.93 -12.01
CA SER A 35 12.98 -9.69 -12.60
C SER A 35 13.95 -8.98 -11.66
N GLY A 36 13.43 -8.36 -10.58
CA GLY A 36 14.19 -7.47 -9.71
C GLY A 36 14.35 -6.05 -10.26
N TYR A 37 13.75 -5.73 -11.42
CA TYR A 37 13.73 -4.42 -12.02
C TYR A 37 12.29 -4.02 -12.34
N LEU A 38 11.96 -2.74 -12.21
CA LEU A 38 10.67 -2.21 -12.66
C LEU A 38 10.79 -1.74 -14.10
N ASP A 39 10.14 -2.46 -15.02
CA ASP A 39 10.12 -2.11 -16.44
C ASP A 39 8.71 -2.00 -17.01
N TRP A 40 8.59 -1.61 -18.28
CA TRP A 40 7.28 -1.45 -18.94
C TRP A 40 6.44 -2.73 -18.99
N LYS A 41 7.07 -3.91 -18.94
CA LYS A 41 6.34 -5.19 -18.94
C LYS A 41 5.59 -5.39 -17.64
N ASP A 42 6.13 -4.91 -16.52
CA ASP A 42 5.41 -4.94 -15.23
C ASP A 42 4.13 -4.12 -15.30
N PHE A 43 4.20 -2.93 -15.90
CA PHE A 43 3.00 -2.10 -16.13
C PHE A 43 2.00 -2.78 -17.08
N ASP A 44 2.47 -3.47 -18.12
CA ASP A 44 1.60 -4.23 -19.03
C ASP A 44 0.93 -5.43 -18.36
N LEU A 45 1.65 -6.15 -17.49
CA LEU A 45 1.11 -7.24 -16.68
C LEU A 45 0.09 -6.70 -15.67
N CYS A 46 0.43 -5.62 -14.96
CA CYS A 46 -0.47 -4.94 -14.05
C CYS A 46 -1.77 -4.50 -14.75
N ARG A 47 -1.65 -3.90 -15.93
CA ARG A 47 -2.79 -3.49 -16.76
C ARG A 47 -3.65 -4.68 -17.16
N GLN A 48 -3.05 -5.80 -17.54
CA GLN A 48 -3.78 -7.03 -17.87
C GLN A 48 -4.53 -7.57 -16.65
N ILE A 49 -3.87 -7.70 -15.50
CA ILE A 49 -4.51 -8.14 -14.25
C ILE A 49 -5.68 -7.21 -13.90
N LYS A 50 -5.50 -5.89 -13.98
CA LYS A 50 -6.58 -4.91 -13.77
C LYS A 50 -7.71 -5.05 -14.78
N MET A 51 -7.42 -5.30 -16.06
CA MET A 51 -8.45 -5.51 -17.08
C MET A 51 -9.23 -6.80 -16.84
N TRP A 52 -8.56 -7.91 -16.52
CA TRP A 52 -9.18 -9.20 -16.24
C TRP A 52 -10.07 -9.14 -14.99
N THR A 53 -9.56 -8.57 -13.90
CA THR A 53 -10.32 -8.39 -12.66
C THR A 53 -11.51 -7.45 -12.86
N ASN A 54 -11.36 -6.36 -13.61
CA ASN A 54 -12.48 -5.47 -13.95
C ASN A 54 -13.50 -6.12 -14.89
N LEU A 55 -13.07 -6.94 -15.85
CA LEU A 55 -13.98 -7.65 -16.75
C LEU A 55 -14.81 -8.71 -15.99
N ALA A 56 -14.16 -9.49 -15.12
CA ALA A 56 -14.83 -10.45 -14.25
C ALA A 56 -15.83 -9.77 -13.30
N LEU A 57 -15.43 -8.65 -12.70
CA LEU A 57 -16.29 -7.88 -11.80
C LEU A 57 -17.48 -7.24 -12.53
N ASN A 58 -17.26 -6.64 -13.71
CA ASN A 58 -18.33 -6.07 -14.54
C ASN A 58 -19.29 -7.14 -15.07
N ALA A 59 -18.83 -8.37 -15.28
CA ALA A 59 -19.69 -9.50 -15.62
C ALA A 59 -20.56 -9.94 -14.43
N ALA A 60 -20.07 -9.78 -13.19
CA ALA A 60 -20.79 -10.08 -11.96
C ALA A 60 -21.70 -8.94 -11.47
N THR A 61 -21.42 -7.69 -11.84
CA THR A 61 -22.14 -6.51 -11.34
C THR A 61 -22.46 -5.52 -12.46
N SER A 62 -23.72 -5.50 -12.88
CA SER A 62 -24.22 -4.50 -13.83
C SER A 62 -24.53 -3.20 -13.09
N LYS A 63 -23.55 -2.31 -12.94
CA LYS A 63 -23.75 -0.87 -12.71
C LYS A 63 -22.48 -0.10 -13.05
N LYS A 64 -22.53 0.65 -14.17
CA LYS A 64 -21.47 1.55 -14.64
C LYS A 64 -21.13 2.59 -13.56
N SER A 65 -19.85 2.74 -13.20
CA SER A 65 -19.35 3.98 -12.59
C SER A 65 -18.28 4.63 -13.47
N LYS A 66 -18.47 5.94 -13.68
CA LYS A 66 -17.75 6.81 -14.61
C LYS A 66 -16.35 7.16 -14.11
N ILE A 67 -15.52 7.55 -15.07
CA ILE A 67 -14.15 8.03 -14.94
C ILE A 67 -14.07 9.34 -14.12
N LYS A 68 -13.00 9.41 -13.31
CA LYS A 68 -12.41 10.49 -12.48
C LYS A 68 -12.95 11.92 -12.72
N ASP A 69 -13.60 12.50 -11.71
CA ASP A 69 -13.81 13.95 -11.59
C ASP A 69 -12.47 14.60 -11.20
N ARG A 70 -12.04 15.63 -11.96
CA ARG A 70 -10.79 16.37 -11.74
C ARG A 70 -10.94 17.54 -10.77
N ASN A 71 -12.13 17.76 -10.21
CA ASN A 71 -12.37 18.80 -9.21
C ASN A 71 -12.52 18.16 -7.82
N ARG A 72 -11.40 17.67 -7.26
CA ARG A 72 -11.41 17.23 -5.87
C ARG A 72 -11.38 18.47 -4.95
N PRO A 73 -12.30 18.62 -3.99
CA PRO A 73 -12.11 19.58 -2.92
C PRO A 73 -10.83 19.20 -2.15
N PRO A 74 -10.06 20.17 -1.62
CA PRO A 74 -8.91 19.86 -0.79
C PRO A 74 -9.33 18.93 0.36
N PRO A 75 -8.50 17.94 0.73
CA PRO A 75 -8.82 17.03 1.82
C PRO A 75 -9.25 17.83 3.05
N ALA A 76 -10.31 17.36 3.72
CA ALA A 76 -10.79 17.96 4.95
C ALA A 76 -9.60 18.17 5.90
N ALA A 77 -9.49 19.36 6.47
CA ALA A 77 -8.37 19.79 7.28
C ALA A 77 -8.12 18.78 8.42
N GLY A 78 -7.13 17.90 8.24
CA GLY A 78 -6.86 16.81 9.19
C GLY A 78 -5.53 16.09 8.96
N LEU A 79 -5.09 15.92 7.71
CA LEU A 79 -3.79 15.31 7.39
C LEU A 79 -2.87 16.31 6.69
N THR A 80 -2.26 17.21 7.47
CA THR A 80 -1.15 18.07 6.98
C THR A 80 0.16 17.29 7.00
N HIS A 81 0.23 16.17 6.29
CA HIS A 81 1.52 15.55 6.00
C HIS A 81 2.03 16.14 4.69
N ASN A 82 3.23 16.73 4.71
CA ASN A 82 3.97 17.16 3.52
C ASN A 82 4.43 15.93 2.72
N ILE A 83 3.49 15.14 2.23
CA ILE A 83 3.77 14.00 1.39
C ILE A 83 3.73 14.45 -0.07
N PRO A 84 4.68 13.99 -0.91
CA PRO A 84 4.63 14.31 -2.33
C PRO A 84 3.33 13.84 -2.96
N ASP A 85 2.76 14.63 -3.87
CA ASP A 85 1.50 14.31 -4.56
C ASP A 85 1.51 12.90 -5.18
N TRP A 86 2.67 12.47 -5.72
CA TRP A 86 2.81 11.14 -6.31
C TRP A 86 2.62 10.01 -5.30
N LEU A 87 3.01 10.22 -4.04
CA LEU A 87 2.84 9.24 -2.97
C LEU A 87 1.39 9.18 -2.51
N ASP A 88 0.70 10.33 -2.47
CA ASP A 88 -0.75 10.37 -2.20
C ASP A 88 -1.52 9.62 -3.29
N ASP A 89 -1.23 9.93 -4.56
CA ASP A 89 -1.82 9.26 -5.72
C ASP A 89 -1.55 7.75 -5.70
N TYR A 90 -0.34 7.34 -5.28
CA TYR A 90 0.02 5.93 -5.13
C TYR A 90 -0.78 5.25 -4.02
N ILE A 91 -0.92 5.87 -2.85
CA ILE A 91 -1.68 5.31 -1.73
C ILE A 91 -3.16 5.16 -2.10
N GLU A 92 -3.73 6.12 -2.82
CA GLU A 92 -5.10 6.03 -3.33
C GLU A 92 -5.26 4.93 -4.38
N TYR A 93 -4.27 4.80 -5.26
CA TYR A 93 -4.23 3.69 -6.20
C TYR A 93 -4.17 2.34 -5.45
N ARG A 94 -3.36 2.23 -4.38
CA ARG A 94 -3.27 1.04 -3.52
C ARG A 94 -4.58 0.73 -2.84
N PHE A 95 -5.24 1.73 -2.26
CA PHE A 95 -6.58 1.57 -1.68
C PHE A 95 -7.55 1.01 -2.72
N SER A 96 -7.56 1.55 -3.93
CA SER A 96 -8.44 1.09 -5.02
C SER A 96 -8.12 -0.31 -5.56
N LEU A 97 -6.95 -0.88 -5.23
CA LEU A 97 -6.70 -2.30 -5.49
C LEU A 97 -7.54 -3.16 -4.56
N TYR A 98 -7.58 -2.79 -3.28
CA TYR A 98 -8.31 -3.50 -2.24
C TYR A 98 -9.82 -3.25 -2.31
N ASP A 99 -10.28 -2.00 -2.41
CA ASP A 99 -11.71 -1.63 -2.53
C ASP A 99 -12.26 -2.03 -3.90
N ARG A 100 -12.58 -3.32 -4.03
CA ARG A 100 -13.02 -3.95 -5.28
C ARG A 100 -14.48 -3.65 -5.54
N THR A 101 -15.30 -3.61 -4.49
CA THR A 101 -16.73 -3.32 -4.57
C THR A 101 -17.02 -1.83 -4.80
N ARG A 102 -16.02 -0.95 -4.57
CA ARG A 102 -16.09 0.51 -4.71
C ARG A 102 -17.08 1.15 -3.75
N ASP A 103 -17.17 0.62 -2.54
CA ASP A 103 -18.00 1.19 -1.48
C ASP A 103 -17.22 2.17 -0.60
N GLY A 104 -15.91 2.31 -0.83
CA GLY A 104 -15.02 3.22 -0.10
C GLY A 104 -14.51 2.65 1.21
N ILE A 105 -14.70 1.35 1.46
CA ILE A 105 -14.24 0.62 2.65
C ILE A 105 -13.54 -0.65 2.16
N ILE A 106 -12.43 -1.02 2.80
CA ILE A 106 -11.80 -2.33 2.56
C ILE A 106 -12.32 -3.31 3.61
N ASP A 107 -12.93 -4.40 3.16
CA ASP A 107 -13.26 -5.54 4.03
C ASP A 107 -12.19 -6.65 4.02
N ILE A 108 -12.36 -7.64 4.90
CA ILE A 108 -11.37 -8.71 5.05
C ILE A 108 -11.33 -9.64 3.82
N GLU A 109 -12.48 -9.89 3.19
CA GLU A 109 -12.59 -10.71 1.99
C GLU A 109 -11.93 -10.04 0.79
N GLU A 110 -12.13 -8.75 0.60
CA GLU A 110 -11.50 -7.92 -0.42
C GLU A 110 -9.97 -7.88 -0.26
N PHE A 111 -9.50 -7.63 0.96
CA PHE A 111 -8.08 -7.59 1.28
C PHE A 111 -7.41 -8.94 1.01
N GLU A 112 -8.00 -10.03 1.49
CA GLU A 112 -7.53 -11.40 1.27
C GLU A 112 -7.50 -11.76 -0.22
N TYR A 113 -8.59 -11.49 -0.95
CA TYR A 113 -8.71 -11.83 -2.36
C TYR A 113 -7.61 -11.18 -3.18
N VAL A 114 -7.42 -9.87 -3.01
CA VAL A 114 -6.42 -9.11 -3.75
C VAL A 114 -5.02 -9.61 -3.43
N LEU A 115 -4.70 -9.83 -2.16
CA LEU A 115 -3.39 -10.32 -1.75
C LEU A 115 -3.08 -11.74 -2.23
N SER A 116 -4.12 -12.56 -2.46
CA SER A 116 -3.93 -13.89 -3.06
C SER A 116 -3.40 -13.84 -4.50
N ASP A 117 -3.79 -12.83 -5.30
CA ASP A 117 -3.25 -12.59 -6.65
C ASP A 117 -1.75 -12.21 -6.60
N PHE A 118 -1.30 -11.68 -5.47
CA PHE A 118 0.10 -11.34 -5.21
C PHE A 118 0.89 -12.45 -4.49
N GLY A 119 0.27 -13.63 -4.31
CA GLY A 119 0.92 -14.80 -3.72
C GLY A 119 1.05 -14.76 -2.20
N VAL A 120 0.37 -13.83 -1.51
CA VAL A 120 0.32 -13.81 -0.05
C VAL A 120 -0.70 -14.87 0.44
N PRO A 121 -0.34 -15.73 1.40
CA PRO A 121 -1.27 -16.71 1.93
C PRO A 121 -2.51 -16.07 2.56
N ALA A 122 -3.69 -16.58 2.22
CA ALA A 122 -4.98 -16.13 2.74
C ALA A 122 -5.02 -16.01 4.28
N LYS A 123 -4.43 -16.98 4.98
CA LYS A 123 -4.34 -16.98 6.44
C LYS A 123 -3.56 -15.77 6.97
N ASP A 124 -2.47 -15.42 6.32
CA ASP A 124 -1.60 -14.32 6.75
C ASP A 124 -2.29 -12.99 6.45
N ALA A 125 -2.89 -12.85 5.27
CA ALA A 125 -3.71 -11.69 4.90
C ALA A 125 -4.86 -11.43 5.90
N ARG A 126 -5.64 -12.47 6.25
CA ARG A 126 -6.71 -12.36 7.26
C ARG A 126 -6.18 -11.95 8.63
N THR A 127 -5.08 -12.56 9.06
CA THR A 127 -4.46 -12.26 10.36
C THR A 127 -3.98 -10.80 10.39
N ALA A 128 -3.31 -10.35 9.34
CA ALA A 128 -2.84 -8.98 9.19
C ALA A 128 -4.01 -7.99 9.20
N PHE A 129 -5.09 -8.29 8.48
CA PHE A 129 -6.30 -7.48 8.47
C PHE A 129 -6.90 -7.31 9.87
N ILE A 130 -7.04 -8.42 10.61
CA ILE A 130 -7.55 -8.39 11.99
C ILE A 130 -6.64 -7.52 12.88
N ILE A 131 -5.32 -7.53 12.68
CA ILE A 131 -4.39 -6.71 13.47
C ILE A 131 -4.62 -5.21 13.19
N PHE A 132 -4.48 -4.76 11.95
CA PHE A 132 -4.53 -3.31 11.67
C PHE A 132 -5.94 -2.73 11.74
N SER A 133 -6.99 -3.54 11.52
CA SER A 133 -8.40 -3.12 11.72
C SER A 133 -8.82 -3.15 13.20
N LYS A 134 -7.93 -3.54 14.12
CA LYS A 134 -8.21 -3.74 15.55
C LYS A 134 -9.41 -4.66 15.75
N ASN A 135 -9.30 -5.88 15.21
CA ASN A 135 -10.37 -6.88 15.21
C ASN A 135 -11.67 -6.38 14.56
N GLN A 136 -11.54 -5.67 13.43
CA GLN A 136 -12.65 -5.08 12.66
C GLN A 136 -13.46 -4.01 13.41
N GLU A 137 -12.96 -3.49 14.53
CA GLU A 137 -13.58 -2.36 15.23
C GLU A 137 -13.37 -1.03 14.48
N LYS A 138 -12.27 -0.93 13.73
CA LYS A 138 -11.93 0.25 12.92
C LYS A 138 -12.27 -0.01 11.46
N VAL A 139 -13.18 0.82 10.93
CA VAL A 139 -13.51 0.84 9.50
C VAL A 139 -12.27 1.25 8.71
N VAL A 140 -11.94 0.46 7.69
CA VAL A 140 -10.77 0.69 6.82
C VAL A 140 -11.18 1.50 5.61
N ASP A 141 -11.51 2.77 5.84
CA ASP A 141 -11.73 3.75 4.78
C ASP A 141 -10.40 4.32 4.25
N LEU A 142 -10.48 5.16 3.21
CA LEU A 142 -9.29 5.76 2.60
C LEU A 142 -8.49 6.63 3.59
N GLU A 143 -9.16 7.32 4.53
CA GLU A 143 -8.49 8.20 5.48
C GLU A 143 -7.64 7.37 6.45
N TYR A 144 -8.22 6.32 7.03
CA TYR A 144 -7.48 5.41 7.90
C TYR A 144 -6.38 4.64 7.15
N PHE A 145 -6.63 4.24 5.90
CA PHE A 145 -5.62 3.57 5.09
C PHE A 145 -4.43 4.49 4.77
N LYS A 146 -4.66 5.80 4.60
CA LYS A 146 -3.57 6.79 4.46
C LYS A 146 -2.73 6.87 5.73
N GLU A 147 -3.35 6.92 6.91
CA GLU A 147 -2.63 6.88 8.20
C GLU A 147 -1.73 5.66 8.31
N LEU A 148 -2.27 4.46 8.04
CA LEU A 148 -1.52 3.22 8.06
C LEU A 148 -0.38 3.19 7.03
N SER A 149 -0.62 3.74 5.83
CA SER A 149 0.39 3.84 4.78
C SER A 149 1.55 4.76 5.18
N PHE A 150 1.26 5.87 5.85
CA PHE A 150 2.32 6.74 6.38
C PHE A 150 3.14 6.06 7.45
N GLU A 151 2.48 5.34 8.37
CA GLU A 151 3.15 4.55 9.39
C GLU A 151 4.03 3.46 8.74
N TYR A 152 3.54 2.78 7.70
CA TYR A 152 4.31 1.80 6.94
C TYR A 152 5.63 2.35 6.38
N PHE A 153 5.64 3.54 5.76
CA PHE A 153 6.84 4.08 5.12
C PHE A 153 7.84 4.74 6.10
N GLN A 154 7.36 5.19 7.25
CA GLN A 154 8.16 5.99 8.18
C GLN A 154 8.57 5.24 9.46
N SER A 155 7.75 4.30 9.93
CA SER A 155 8.01 3.63 11.20
C SER A 155 9.19 2.68 11.15
N ASP A 156 9.96 2.67 12.24
CA ASP A 156 11.01 1.68 12.55
C ASP A 156 10.54 0.63 13.57
N GLU A 157 9.33 0.76 14.12
CA GLU A 157 8.78 -0.12 15.14
C GLU A 157 8.02 -1.30 14.49
N PRO A 158 8.44 -2.56 14.71
CA PRO A 158 7.83 -3.72 14.06
C PRO A 158 6.35 -3.94 14.41
N SER A 159 5.92 -3.50 15.59
CA SER A 159 4.55 -3.68 16.09
C SER A 159 3.54 -2.68 15.55
N ASP A 160 3.99 -1.66 14.82
CA ASP A 160 3.09 -0.64 14.28
C ASP A 160 2.12 -1.23 13.25
N LEU A 161 0.88 -0.78 13.31
CA LEU A 161 -0.25 -1.38 12.59
C LEU A 161 -0.09 -1.25 11.08
N GLY A 162 0.53 -0.16 10.62
CA GLY A 162 0.88 0.10 9.24
C GLY A 162 1.71 -1.01 8.62
N ASN A 163 2.57 -1.68 9.39
CA ASN A 163 3.41 -2.77 8.88
C ASN A 163 2.59 -3.95 8.32
N PHE A 164 1.34 -4.11 8.74
CA PHE A 164 0.49 -5.24 8.36
C PHE A 164 -0.36 -4.99 7.10
N ILE A 165 -0.36 -3.77 6.52
CA ILE A 165 -1.21 -3.45 5.35
C ILE A 165 -0.79 -4.13 4.05
N THR A 166 0.33 -4.85 4.04
CA THR A 166 0.77 -5.68 2.89
C THR A 166 0.39 -7.16 3.06
N GLY A 167 -0.23 -7.54 4.18
CA GLY A 167 -0.55 -8.93 4.53
C GLY A 167 0.62 -9.72 5.11
N ARG A 168 1.80 -9.11 5.23
CA ARG A 168 2.98 -9.70 5.86
C ARG A 168 2.91 -9.52 7.38
N LEU A 169 3.17 -10.60 8.12
CA LEU A 169 3.09 -10.62 9.59
C LEU A 169 4.41 -10.32 10.30
N ASN A 170 5.53 -10.47 9.61
CA ASN A 170 6.86 -10.21 10.17
C ASN A 170 7.83 -9.80 9.05
N PHE A 171 8.71 -8.85 9.37
CA PHE A 171 9.82 -8.39 8.54
C PHE A 171 11.18 -8.70 9.16
N LEU A 172 11.21 -9.26 10.37
CA LEU A 172 12.39 -9.75 11.05
C LEU A 172 12.51 -11.24 10.75
N ASP A 173 13.37 -11.60 9.80
CA ASP A 173 13.81 -12.99 9.61
C ASP A 173 14.78 -13.42 10.72
#